data_AF-X1E3I0-F1
#
_entry.id   AF-X1E3I0-F1
#
_cell.length_a   1.000
_cell.length_b   1.000
_cell.length_c   1.000
_cell.angle_alpha   90.00
_cell.angle_beta   90.00
_cell.angle_gamma   90.00
#
_symmetry.space_group_name_H-M   'P 1'
#
loop_
_entity.id
_entity.type
_entity.pdbx_description
1 polymer ?
#
loop_
_entity_poly.entity_id
_entity_poly.type
_entity_poly.pdbx_seq_one_letter_code
_entity_poly.pdbx_strand_id
1 'polypeptide(L)'
;ATIILTLAMINVPSLAQGLPTELYPMTISLGDTERVFFAAHTSGLQEGNWIELSGGTSVKLPSLKFVYEGPDIAYTSSGVTVRMLSSFIPGLVNYPLSTHRVYEEGDSVSATFWGSPDLDKSVSFRLLQVSSFSELLDDFVDQDFWGIIGILENIQVWSQKVTLDSAGDKTVGLYAPAAGDYLLVVAKIDLNPLNPKFYIYSATAIEVVDYTLDIDTASSVEKGKDLNVEATLNGEPTGSYVYGFAMIRESSYRGRIELITTGTVTSTELYLNGELMADGSLFI
;
A
#
# COMPACT_ATOMS: atom_id res chain seq x y z
N ALA A 1 -6.18 4.81 2.90
CA ALA A 1 -5.89 3.37 2.67
C ALA A 1 -5.90 2.90 1.19
N THR A 2 -6.84 3.32 0.33
CA THR A 2 -7.08 2.73 -1.02
C THR A 2 -5.99 2.97 -2.08
N ILE A 3 -5.20 4.04 -1.96
CA ILE A 3 -4.16 4.43 -2.96
C ILE A 3 -2.86 3.62 -2.78
N ILE A 4 -2.57 3.18 -1.56
CA ILE A 4 -1.33 2.50 -1.18
C ILE A 4 -1.16 1.15 -1.87
N LEU A 5 -2.25 0.39 -1.94
CA LEU A 5 -2.23 -0.95 -2.52
C LEU A 5 -1.91 -0.88 -4.03
N THR A 6 -2.16 0.25 -4.70
CA THR A 6 -2.11 0.34 -6.17
C THR A 6 -0.69 0.45 -6.74
N LEU A 7 0.30 0.91 -5.97
CA LEU A 7 1.64 1.22 -6.50
C LEU A 7 2.68 0.09 -6.38
N ALA A 8 2.42 -0.95 -5.58
CA ALA A 8 3.39 -2.02 -5.35
C ALA A 8 3.20 -3.26 -6.26
N MET A 9 2.12 -3.40 -7.03
CA MET A 9 1.59 -4.72 -7.38
C MET A 9 1.59 -5.13 -8.86
N ILE A 10 2.72 -5.55 -9.45
CA ILE A 10 2.68 -5.88 -10.89
C ILE A 10 3.68 -7.00 -11.23
N ASN A 11 3.43 -7.95 -12.16
CA ASN A 11 4.26 -9.16 -12.44
C ASN A 11 4.29 -9.52 -13.94
N VAL A 12 5.46 -9.73 -14.62
CA VAL A 12 5.70 -10.45 -15.94
C VAL A 12 7.12 -10.31 -16.62
N PRO A 13 7.58 -11.21 -17.56
CA PRO A 13 8.99 -11.62 -17.81
C PRO A 13 10.06 -10.67 -18.38
N SER A 14 11.31 -11.00 -18.01
CA SER A 14 12.71 -10.64 -18.40
C SER A 14 12.99 -9.76 -19.66
N LEU A 15 14.03 -8.91 -19.76
CA LEU A 15 15.48 -9.05 -19.50
C LEU A 15 16.20 -7.66 -19.50
N ALA A 16 17.34 -7.59 -18.78
CA ALA A 16 18.44 -6.59 -18.79
C ALA A 16 18.30 -5.27 -17.98
N GLN A 17 19.41 -4.90 -17.32
CA GLN A 17 19.52 -3.87 -16.28
C GLN A 17 18.94 -2.51 -16.68
N GLY A 18 18.05 -2.00 -15.83
CA GLY A 18 17.39 -0.70 -16.00
C GLY A 18 16.10 -0.75 -16.81
N LEU A 19 15.78 -1.90 -17.41
CA LEU A 19 14.47 -2.19 -17.98
C LEU A 19 13.66 -3.09 -17.02
N PRO A 20 12.32 -2.99 -17.07
CA PRO A 20 11.41 -3.89 -16.36
C PRO A 20 11.75 -5.38 -16.52
N THR A 21 11.48 -6.16 -15.46
CA THR A 21 11.71 -7.61 -15.41
C THR A 21 10.53 -8.32 -14.75
N GLU A 22 10.55 -9.66 -14.78
CA GLU A 22 9.57 -10.51 -14.07
C GLU A 22 9.45 -10.17 -12.59
N LEU A 23 10.61 -10.05 -11.93
CA LEU A 23 10.69 -9.74 -10.51
C LEU A 23 10.42 -8.26 -10.20
N TYR A 24 10.75 -7.36 -11.14
CA TYR A 24 10.58 -5.91 -11.01
C TYR A 24 9.99 -5.29 -12.29
N PRO A 25 8.69 -5.39 -12.53
CA PRO A 25 8.08 -5.01 -13.81
C PRO A 25 7.73 -3.53 -13.91
N MET A 26 7.86 -2.78 -12.81
CA MET A 26 7.91 -1.32 -12.85
C MET A 26 9.31 -0.87 -12.45
N THR A 27 9.91 -0.05 -13.30
CA THR A 27 11.16 0.66 -12.99
C THR A 27 10.96 2.14 -13.23
N ILE A 28 11.25 2.95 -12.22
CA ILE A 28 11.33 4.41 -12.33
C ILE A 28 12.80 4.79 -12.39
N SER A 29 13.17 5.56 -13.41
CA SER A 29 14.48 6.18 -13.54
C SER A 29 14.37 7.65 -13.19
N LEU A 30 15.20 8.12 -12.28
CA LEU A 30 15.40 9.54 -11.97
C LEU A 30 16.75 9.92 -12.56
N GLY A 31 16.76 10.68 -13.66
CA GLY A 31 17.99 10.97 -14.40
C GLY A 31 18.70 9.70 -14.91
N ASP A 32 20.03 9.77 -15.02
CA ASP A 32 20.82 8.77 -15.74
C ASP A 32 21.12 7.51 -14.94
N THR A 33 21.25 7.61 -13.61
CA THR A 33 21.77 6.50 -12.77
C THR A 33 20.83 6.08 -11.64
N GLU A 34 20.00 6.96 -11.11
CA GLU A 34 19.14 6.66 -9.97
C GLU A 34 17.93 5.83 -10.42
N ARG A 35 17.61 4.77 -9.66
CA ARG A 35 16.54 3.84 -10.03
C ARG A 35 15.68 3.44 -8.83
N VAL A 36 14.38 3.35 -9.05
CA VAL A 36 13.42 2.74 -8.13
C VAL A 36 12.78 1.53 -8.82
N PHE A 37 12.74 0.40 -8.12
CA PHE A 37 12.21 -0.87 -8.61
C PHE A 37 11.05 -1.31 -7.71
N PHE A 38 9.94 -1.72 -8.31
CA PHE A 38 8.80 -2.29 -7.57
C PHE A 38 8.73 -3.78 -7.84
N ALA A 39 8.76 -4.57 -6.77
CA ALA A 39 8.67 -6.01 -6.88
C ALA A 39 7.27 -6.46 -7.24
N ALA A 40 7.18 -7.72 -7.60
CA ALA A 40 6.05 -8.18 -8.34
C ALA A 40 5.02 -8.97 -7.54
N HIS A 41 3.73 -8.60 -7.59
CA HIS A 41 2.70 -9.26 -6.77
C HIS A 41 1.94 -10.35 -7.52
N THR A 42 1.67 -11.47 -6.86
CA THR A 42 0.85 -12.57 -7.42
C THR A 42 -0.52 -12.62 -6.75
N SER A 43 -1.47 -13.40 -7.27
CA SER A 43 -2.75 -13.63 -6.59
C SER A 43 -2.65 -14.59 -5.38
N GLY A 44 -1.49 -15.18 -5.14
CA GLY A 44 -1.24 -16.05 -3.98
C GLY A 44 -0.61 -15.26 -2.83
N LEU A 45 -0.82 -15.71 -1.58
CA LEU A 45 -0.16 -15.09 -0.42
C LEU A 45 1.33 -15.44 -0.40
N GLN A 46 1.64 -16.74 -0.38
CA GLN A 46 3.02 -17.26 -0.45
C GLN A 46 3.68 -16.91 -1.78
N GLU A 47 4.95 -16.52 -1.74
CA GLU A 47 5.73 -16.05 -2.90
C GLU A 47 5.10 -14.85 -3.64
N GLY A 48 4.05 -14.25 -3.07
CA GLY A 48 3.26 -13.21 -3.71
C GLY A 48 3.70 -11.78 -3.40
N ASN A 49 4.77 -11.63 -2.61
CA ASN A 49 5.30 -10.35 -2.16
C ASN A 49 4.30 -9.53 -1.33
N TRP A 50 3.51 -10.19 -0.48
CA TRP A 50 2.48 -9.56 0.34
C TRP A 50 2.89 -9.40 1.80
N ILE A 51 2.35 -8.38 2.47
CA ILE A 51 2.45 -8.24 3.93
C ILE A 51 1.11 -8.64 4.55
N GLU A 52 1.13 -9.69 5.37
CA GLU A 52 0.01 -10.08 6.22
C GLU A 52 0.18 -9.47 7.62
N LEU A 53 -0.86 -8.77 8.06
CA LEU A 53 -0.91 -8.14 9.38
C LEU A 53 -1.74 -8.98 10.37
N SER A 54 -1.27 -9.02 11.61
CA SER A 54 -1.93 -9.67 12.73
C SER A 54 -1.77 -8.87 14.03
N GLY A 55 -2.53 -9.25 15.07
CA GLY A 55 -2.82 -8.38 16.21
C GLY A 55 -4.00 -7.45 15.94
N GLY A 56 -4.32 -6.58 16.90
CA GLY A 56 -5.39 -5.59 16.82
C GLY A 56 -6.77 -6.19 16.49
N THR A 57 -7.65 -5.33 15.99
CA THR A 57 -9.02 -5.67 15.57
C THR A 57 -9.05 -6.02 14.08
N SER A 58 -9.76 -7.10 13.73
CA SER A 58 -9.90 -7.54 12.35
C SER A 58 -11.09 -6.87 11.65
N VAL A 59 -10.85 -6.25 10.50
CA VAL A 59 -11.89 -5.73 9.61
C VAL A 59 -11.98 -6.61 8.37
N LYS A 60 -13.19 -6.98 7.95
CA LYS A 60 -13.40 -7.75 6.71
C LYS A 60 -13.23 -6.85 5.50
N LEU A 61 -12.37 -7.28 4.57
CA LEU A 61 -12.22 -6.64 3.28
C LEU A 61 -13.23 -7.22 2.27
N PRO A 62 -13.75 -6.40 1.35
CA PRO A 62 -14.42 -6.94 0.17
C PRO A 62 -13.40 -7.73 -0.68
N SER A 63 -13.89 -8.52 -1.63
CA SER A 63 -12.99 -9.06 -2.66
C SER A 63 -12.37 -7.90 -3.43
N LEU A 64 -11.04 -7.80 -3.37
CA LEU A 64 -10.25 -6.75 -4.01
C LEU A 64 -9.53 -7.30 -5.24
N LYS A 65 -9.63 -6.54 -6.32
CA LYS A 65 -9.02 -6.82 -7.61
C LYS A 65 -8.28 -5.59 -8.11
N PHE A 66 -7.03 -5.79 -8.53
CA PHE A 66 -6.17 -4.76 -9.07
C PHE A 66 -5.96 -4.99 -10.56
N VAL A 67 -6.12 -3.92 -11.32
CA VAL A 67 -5.84 -3.84 -12.76
C VAL A 67 -5.03 -2.58 -13.00
N TYR A 68 -3.90 -2.70 -13.68
CA TYR A 68 -3.10 -1.57 -14.13
C TYR A 68 -2.93 -1.64 -15.65
N GLU A 69 -3.28 -0.55 -16.34
CA GLU A 69 -3.19 -0.41 -17.79
C GLU A 69 -2.57 0.95 -18.16
N GLY A 70 -1.47 1.33 -17.51
CA GLY A 70 -0.75 2.57 -17.80
C GLY A 70 0.29 2.43 -18.93
N PRO A 71 0.54 3.48 -19.72
CA PRO A 71 1.58 3.49 -20.74
C PRO A 71 2.96 3.75 -20.13
N ASP A 72 4.02 3.48 -20.89
CA ASP A 72 5.35 3.98 -20.57
C ASP A 72 5.36 5.52 -20.55
N ILE A 73 6.03 6.10 -19.55
CA ILE A 73 6.06 7.55 -19.32
C ILE A 73 7.49 8.05 -19.38
N ALA A 74 7.70 9.17 -20.07
CA ALA A 74 8.91 9.98 -19.95
C ALA A 74 8.50 11.44 -19.74
N TYR A 75 8.92 12.01 -18.62
CA TYR A 75 8.64 13.39 -18.24
C TYR A 75 9.94 14.06 -17.80
N THR A 76 10.08 15.36 -18.06
CA THR A 76 11.25 16.13 -17.62
C THR A 76 10.77 17.33 -16.84
N SER A 77 11.12 17.39 -15.55
CA SER A 77 10.93 18.57 -14.68
C SER A 77 12.28 19.03 -14.18
N SER A 78 12.50 20.34 -14.11
CA SER A 78 13.69 20.94 -13.47
C SER A 78 15.05 20.35 -13.90
N GLY A 79 15.16 19.87 -15.14
CA GLY A 79 16.38 19.25 -15.70
C GLY A 79 16.58 17.77 -15.37
N VAL A 80 15.71 17.17 -14.56
CA VAL A 80 15.69 15.73 -14.26
C VAL A 80 14.67 15.04 -15.17
N THR A 81 15.11 14.00 -15.87
CA THR A 81 14.19 13.16 -16.66
C THR A 81 13.72 12.00 -15.80
N VAL A 82 12.42 11.95 -15.55
CA VAL A 82 11.74 10.81 -14.96
C VAL A 82 11.29 9.89 -16.09
N ARG A 83 11.72 8.63 -16.05
CA ARG A 83 11.22 7.59 -16.97
C ARG A 83 10.59 6.47 -16.17
N MET A 84 9.30 6.26 -16.38
CA MET A 84 8.62 5.07 -15.91
C MET A 84 8.53 4.12 -17.08
N LEU A 85 9.26 3.02 -16.99
CA LEU A 85 9.16 1.94 -17.94
C LEU A 85 8.39 0.81 -17.30
N SER A 86 7.56 0.19 -18.12
CA SER A 86 6.75 -0.93 -17.75
C SER A 86 6.81 -2.03 -18.79
N SER A 87 6.92 -3.26 -18.33
CA SER A 87 6.73 -4.44 -19.18
C SER A 87 5.35 -5.07 -18.92
N PHE A 88 4.35 -4.25 -18.58
CA PHE A 88 3.06 -4.74 -18.14
C PHE A 88 2.36 -5.55 -19.22
N ILE A 89 2.01 -6.79 -18.87
CA ILE A 89 0.95 -7.51 -19.55
C ILE A 89 -0.33 -7.18 -18.79
N PRO A 90 -1.41 -6.71 -19.46
CA PRO A 90 -2.68 -6.47 -18.81
C PRO A 90 -3.11 -7.72 -18.03
N GLY A 91 -3.23 -7.58 -16.71
CA GLY A 91 -3.38 -8.72 -15.82
C GLY A 91 -4.12 -8.33 -14.54
N LEU A 92 -5.01 -9.22 -14.12
CA LEU A 92 -5.79 -9.07 -12.89
C LEU A 92 -5.02 -9.73 -11.73
N VAL A 93 -4.62 -8.95 -10.73
CA VAL A 93 -4.11 -9.49 -9.46
C VAL A 93 -5.24 -9.45 -8.43
N ASN A 94 -5.54 -10.59 -7.81
CA ASN A 94 -6.48 -10.66 -6.69
C ASN A 94 -5.71 -10.45 -5.39
N TYR A 95 -6.22 -9.59 -4.51
CA TYR A 95 -5.65 -9.48 -3.17
C TYR A 95 -5.88 -10.79 -2.41
N PRO A 96 -4.85 -11.43 -1.84
CA PRO A 96 -5.01 -12.74 -1.23
C PRO A 96 -5.63 -12.71 0.18
N LEU A 97 -5.67 -11.54 0.82
CA LEU A 97 -6.17 -11.40 2.20
C LEU A 97 -7.63 -10.94 2.20
N SER A 98 -8.44 -11.58 3.05
CA SER A 98 -9.87 -11.27 3.23
C SER A 98 -10.14 -10.32 4.40
N THR A 99 -9.10 -9.95 5.15
CA THR A 99 -9.19 -9.03 6.27
C THR A 99 -8.04 -8.03 6.28
N HIS A 100 -8.26 -6.92 6.95
CA HIS A 100 -7.25 -5.95 7.33
C HIS A 100 -7.26 -5.79 8.86
N ARG A 101 -6.22 -5.17 9.41
CA ARG A 101 -6.09 -4.95 10.85
C ARG A 101 -6.19 -3.46 11.14
N VAL A 102 -6.85 -3.14 12.24
CA VAL A 102 -6.91 -1.81 12.84
C VAL A 102 -6.39 -1.95 14.26
N TYR A 103 -5.58 -0.99 14.69
CA TYR A 103 -4.87 -1.05 15.96
C TYR A 103 -5.22 0.15 16.83
N GLU A 104 -5.05 0.00 18.14
CA GLU A 104 -4.97 1.11 19.09
C GLU A 104 -3.49 1.36 19.46
N GLU A 105 -3.17 2.54 20.01
CA GLU A 105 -1.81 2.83 20.44
C GLU A 105 -1.29 1.78 21.44
N GLY A 106 -0.08 1.27 21.20
CA GLY A 106 0.55 0.25 22.04
C GLY A 106 0.13 -1.19 21.73
N ASP A 107 -0.81 -1.41 20.81
CA ASP A 107 -1.13 -2.76 20.35
C ASP A 107 0.09 -3.47 19.77
N SER A 108 0.17 -4.79 19.98
CA SER A 108 1.18 -5.61 19.32
C SER A 108 0.81 -5.82 17.86
N VAL A 109 1.67 -5.35 16.96
CA VAL A 109 1.57 -5.56 15.51
C VAL A 109 2.55 -6.66 15.13
N SER A 110 2.07 -7.69 14.45
CA SER A 110 2.92 -8.70 13.80
C SER A 110 2.70 -8.65 12.30
N ALA A 111 3.77 -8.37 11.56
CA ALA A 111 3.78 -8.26 10.11
C ALA A 111 4.62 -9.38 9.50
N THR A 112 3.97 -10.23 8.71
CA THR A 112 4.62 -11.31 7.96
C THR A 112 4.71 -10.91 6.50
N PHE A 113 5.93 -10.75 6.00
CA PHE A 113 6.19 -10.64 4.57
C PHE A 113 6.29 -12.04 3.97
N TRP A 114 5.43 -12.30 2.99
CA TRP A 114 5.36 -13.51 2.18
C TRP A 114 6.03 -13.24 0.83
N GLY A 115 7.35 -13.35 0.79
CA GLY A 115 8.17 -12.90 -0.33
C GLY A 115 8.52 -14.00 -1.32
N SER A 116 8.93 -13.62 -2.53
CA SER A 116 9.51 -14.55 -3.48
C SER A 116 10.91 -15.00 -3.02
N PRO A 117 11.29 -16.27 -3.24
CA PRO A 117 12.63 -16.76 -2.93
C PRO A 117 13.73 -16.08 -3.75
N ASP A 118 13.37 -15.47 -4.89
CA ASP A 118 14.28 -14.80 -5.83
C ASP A 118 14.65 -13.36 -5.41
N LEU A 119 13.98 -12.80 -4.39
CA LEU A 119 14.32 -11.49 -3.85
C LEU A 119 15.66 -11.51 -3.10
N ASP A 120 16.30 -10.35 -3.02
CA ASP A 120 17.44 -10.17 -2.11
C ASP A 120 16.99 -10.42 -0.67
N LYS A 121 17.79 -11.18 0.06
CA LYS A 121 17.48 -11.58 1.43
C LYS A 121 17.69 -10.46 2.44
N SER A 122 18.54 -9.46 2.17
CA SER A 122 18.76 -8.34 3.10
C SER A 122 17.79 -7.19 2.82
N VAL A 123 16.83 -7.01 3.73
CA VAL A 123 15.76 -6.01 3.58
C VAL A 123 15.56 -5.21 4.87
N SER A 124 14.79 -4.14 4.76
CA SER A 124 14.29 -3.36 5.89
C SER A 124 12.78 -3.29 5.86
N PHE A 125 12.16 -3.53 7.01
CA PHE A 125 10.79 -3.12 7.27
C PHE A 125 10.85 -1.68 7.80
N ARG A 126 9.99 -0.80 7.29
CA ARG A 126 9.95 0.61 7.66
C ARG A 126 8.51 1.05 7.84
N LEU A 127 8.19 1.60 8.99
CA LEU A 127 6.91 2.23 9.26
C LEU A 127 7.06 3.74 9.05
N LEU A 128 6.28 4.27 8.13
CA LEU A 128 6.26 5.69 7.76
C LEU A 128 4.94 6.29 8.23
N GLN A 129 4.99 7.39 8.97
CA GLN A 129 3.78 8.15 9.30
C GLN A 129 3.39 9.00 8.09
N VAL A 130 2.12 8.93 7.69
CA VAL A 130 1.63 9.66 6.52
C VAL A 130 0.43 10.51 6.94
N SER A 131 0.51 11.82 6.69
CA SER A 131 -0.60 12.75 6.97
C SER A 131 -1.71 12.59 5.93
N SER A 132 -1.30 12.52 4.66
CA SER A 132 -2.10 12.09 3.53
C SER A 132 -1.16 11.65 2.40
N PHE A 133 -1.66 10.83 1.48
CA PHE A 133 -0.87 10.42 0.32
C PHE A 133 -0.67 11.54 -0.69
N SER A 134 -1.64 12.45 -0.82
CA SER A 134 -1.50 13.64 -1.67
C SER A 134 -0.36 14.51 -1.19
N GLU A 135 -0.29 14.82 0.12
CA GLU A 135 0.80 15.64 0.66
C GLU A 135 2.17 14.94 0.54
N LEU A 136 2.23 13.62 0.76
CA LEU A 136 3.46 12.86 0.54
C LEU A 136 3.92 12.91 -0.92
N LEU A 137 2.98 12.86 -1.87
CA LEU A 137 3.29 12.96 -3.29
C LEU A 137 3.77 14.37 -3.63
N ASP A 138 3.12 15.42 -3.12
CA ASP A 138 3.53 16.82 -3.29
C ASP A 138 4.94 17.05 -2.75
N ASP A 139 5.26 16.48 -1.59
CA ASP A 139 6.61 16.54 -1.01
C ASP A 139 7.66 15.86 -1.90
N PHE A 140 7.28 14.83 -2.65
CA PHE A 140 8.16 14.16 -3.62
C PHE A 140 8.27 14.90 -4.96
N VAL A 141 7.30 15.74 -5.32
CA VAL A 141 7.36 16.53 -6.56
C VAL A 141 8.61 17.42 -6.53
N ASP A 142 9.33 17.43 -7.64
CA ASP A 142 10.59 18.18 -7.84
C ASP A 142 11.77 17.79 -6.92
N GLN A 143 11.67 16.71 -6.15
CA GLN A 143 12.80 16.17 -5.39
C GLN A 143 13.68 15.28 -6.27
N ASP A 144 15.00 15.34 -6.03
CA ASP A 144 15.93 14.32 -6.53
C ASP A 144 15.87 13.05 -5.65
N PHE A 145 16.59 12.00 -6.05
CA PHE A 145 16.62 10.75 -5.29
C PHE A 145 16.98 10.96 -3.81
N TRP A 146 17.93 11.84 -3.50
CA TRP A 146 18.39 12.07 -2.13
C TRP A 146 17.38 12.87 -1.31
N GLY A 147 16.68 13.81 -1.93
CA GLY A 147 15.53 14.51 -1.34
C GLY A 147 14.43 13.53 -0.94
N ILE A 148 14.07 12.60 -1.84
CA ILE A 148 13.08 11.54 -1.55
C ILE A 148 13.54 10.67 -0.38
N ILE A 149 14.80 10.22 -0.37
CA ILE A 149 15.34 9.45 0.76
C ILE A 149 15.28 10.25 2.06
N GLY A 150 15.63 11.53 2.04
CA GLY A 150 15.55 12.41 3.21
C GLY A 150 14.13 12.55 3.75
N ILE A 151 13.13 12.71 2.88
CA ILE A 151 11.71 12.75 3.28
C ILE A 151 11.30 11.42 3.92
N LEU A 152 11.60 10.29 3.27
CA LEU A 152 11.29 8.97 3.78
C LEU A 152 11.94 8.71 5.15
N GLU A 153 13.16 9.18 5.37
CA GLU A 153 13.83 9.08 6.67
C GLU A 153 13.18 9.97 7.74
N ASN A 154 12.72 11.18 7.38
CA ASN A 154 12.08 12.11 8.31
C ASN A 154 10.73 11.61 8.81
N ILE A 155 9.94 10.97 7.95
CA ILE A 155 8.61 10.44 8.31
C ILE A 155 8.68 9.02 8.88
N GLN A 156 9.87 8.41 8.94
CA GLN A 156 10.05 7.07 9.47
C GLN A 156 9.96 7.07 11.00
N VAL A 157 8.91 6.42 11.52
CA VAL A 157 8.70 6.28 12.96
C VAL A 157 9.29 4.98 13.52
N TRP A 158 9.49 3.97 12.67
CA TRP A 158 10.11 2.71 13.07
C TRP A 158 10.80 2.02 11.88
N SER A 159 11.87 1.27 12.15
CA SER A 159 12.45 0.37 11.16
C SER A 159 13.17 -0.82 11.78
N GLN A 160 13.27 -1.90 11.00
CA GLN A 160 14.04 -3.07 11.35
C GLN A 160 14.69 -3.68 10.10
N LYS A 161 16.02 -3.81 10.13
CA LYS A 161 16.76 -4.57 9.11
C LYS A 161 16.70 -6.06 9.46
N VAL A 162 16.42 -6.88 8.46
CA VAL A 162 16.27 -8.33 8.62
C VAL A 162 16.85 -9.07 7.43
N THR A 163 17.09 -10.36 7.66
CA THR A 163 17.37 -11.33 6.59
C THR A 163 16.15 -12.22 6.39
N LEU A 164 15.63 -12.24 5.17
CA LEU A 164 14.59 -13.15 4.71
C LEU A 164 15.10 -14.60 4.75
N ASP A 165 14.19 -15.55 4.95
CA ASP A 165 14.55 -16.97 4.92
C ASP A 165 14.75 -17.50 3.49
N SER A 166 14.96 -18.81 3.37
CA SER A 166 15.13 -19.45 2.06
C SER A 166 13.90 -19.33 1.16
N ALA A 167 12.69 -19.29 1.73
CA ALA A 167 11.46 -19.09 0.98
C ALA A 167 11.27 -17.63 0.55
N GLY A 168 11.98 -16.68 1.17
CA GLY A 168 11.79 -15.25 0.94
C GLY A 168 10.94 -14.58 2.01
N ASP A 169 10.63 -15.30 3.09
CA ASP A 169 9.67 -14.85 4.08
C ASP A 169 10.35 -14.25 5.31
N LYS A 170 9.60 -13.40 6.02
CA LYS A 170 9.98 -12.93 7.35
C LYS A 170 8.80 -12.39 8.14
N THR A 171 8.75 -12.72 9.42
CA THR A 171 7.87 -12.04 10.40
C THR A 171 8.67 -11.07 11.27
N VAL A 172 8.14 -9.87 11.46
CA VAL A 172 8.63 -8.86 12.41
C VAL A 172 7.51 -8.43 13.34
N GLY A 173 7.88 -7.99 14.54
CA GLY A 173 6.96 -7.44 15.53
C GLY A 173 7.32 -5.99 15.85
N LEU A 174 6.29 -5.15 16.02
CA LEU A 174 6.40 -3.80 16.53
C LEU A 174 5.19 -3.48 17.42
N TYR A 175 5.25 -2.35 18.12
CA TYR A 175 4.09 -1.80 18.81
C TYR A 175 3.49 -0.68 17.97
N ALA A 176 2.16 -0.62 17.91
CA ALA A 176 1.46 0.45 17.24
C ALA A 176 1.85 1.79 17.87
N PRO A 177 2.26 2.79 17.08
CA PRO A 177 2.55 4.15 17.57
C PRO A 177 1.26 4.87 18.00
N ALA A 178 1.33 6.18 18.24
CA ALA A 178 0.14 7.00 18.45
C ALA A 178 -0.87 6.88 17.28
N ALA A 179 -2.11 7.30 17.52
CA ALA A 179 -3.13 7.30 16.48
C ALA A 179 -2.70 8.07 15.23
N GLY A 180 -3.05 7.53 14.06
CA GLY A 180 -2.75 8.08 12.77
C GLY A 180 -2.65 7.02 11.67
N ASP A 181 -2.39 7.52 10.46
CA ASP A 181 -2.21 6.70 9.28
C ASP A 181 -0.74 6.38 9.07
N TYR A 182 -0.45 5.12 8.82
CA TYR A 182 0.91 4.65 8.59
C TYR A 182 1.02 3.78 7.35
N LEU A 183 2.22 3.77 6.78
CA LEU A 183 2.61 2.90 5.69
C LEU A 183 3.74 1.99 6.15
N LEU A 184 3.51 0.68 6.18
CA LEU A 184 4.57 -0.31 6.38
C LEU A 184 5.12 -0.74 5.03
N VAL A 185 6.41 -0.48 4.80
CA VAL A 185 7.13 -0.81 3.57
C VAL A 185 8.19 -1.87 3.85
N VAL A 186 8.23 -2.92 3.03
CA VAL A 186 9.37 -3.84 2.95
C VAL A 186 10.21 -3.41 1.77
N ALA A 187 11.46 -3.02 2.02
CA ALA A 187 12.32 -2.50 0.98
C ALA A 187 13.82 -2.73 1.23
N LYS A 188 14.59 -2.68 0.14
CA LYS A 188 16.04 -2.65 0.14
C LYS A 188 16.51 -1.33 -0.47
N ILE A 189 17.44 -0.65 0.20
CA ILE A 189 18.05 0.58 -0.30
C ILE A 189 19.54 0.32 -0.50
N ASP A 190 20.03 0.50 -1.72
CA ASP A 190 21.45 0.47 -2.07
C ASP A 190 21.91 1.91 -2.33
N LEU A 191 22.63 2.48 -1.37
CA LEU A 191 23.09 3.87 -1.39
C LEU A 191 24.45 4.04 -2.08
N ASN A 192 24.72 3.25 -3.12
CA ASN A 192 25.92 3.45 -3.93
C ASN A 192 25.93 4.87 -4.53
N PRO A 193 26.92 5.73 -4.21
CA PRO A 193 26.92 7.13 -4.67
C PRO A 193 26.93 7.33 -6.18
N LEU A 194 27.32 6.31 -6.95
CA LEU A 194 27.38 6.37 -8.42
C LEU A 194 26.14 5.78 -9.10
N ASN A 195 25.36 4.95 -8.40
CA ASN A 195 24.21 4.24 -8.96
C ASN A 195 23.28 3.81 -7.82
N PRO A 196 22.62 4.77 -7.14
CA PRO A 196 21.77 4.44 -6.01
C PRO A 196 20.48 3.80 -6.49
N LYS A 197 20.02 2.79 -5.73
CA LYS A 197 18.85 1.99 -6.08
C LYS A 197 17.94 1.80 -4.89
N PHE A 198 16.65 1.97 -5.12
CA PHE A 198 15.62 1.69 -4.14
C PHE A 198 14.72 0.58 -4.65
N TYR A 199 14.63 -0.52 -3.91
CA TYR A 199 13.77 -1.64 -4.24
C TYR A 199 12.64 -1.72 -3.23
N ILE A 200 11.41 -1.52 -3.69
CA ILE A 200 10.20 -1.63 -2.89
C ILE A 200 9.62 -3.02 -3.15
N TYR A 201 9.59 -3.87 -2.12
CA TYR A 201 9.12 -5.25 -2.26
C TYR A 201 7.65 -5.41 -1.93
N SER A 202 7.15 -4.63 -0.98
CA SER A 202 5.74 -4.62 -0.62
C SER A 202 5.43 -3.39 0.23
N ALA A 203 4.17 -3.00 0.24
CA ALA A 203 3.68 -1.94 1.11
C ALA A 203 2.25 -2.24 1.57
N THR A 204 1.92 -1.91 2.82
CA THR A 204 0.56 -2.06 3.35
C THR A 204 0.25 -0.93 4.33
N ALA A 205 -1.02 -0.52 4.37
CA ALA A 205 -1.48 0.45 5.35
C ALA A 205 -1.45 -0.15 6.77
N ILE A 206 -1.18 0.69 7.75
CA ILE A 206 -1.45 0.41 9.16
C ILE A 206 -2.25 1.58 9.70
N GLU A 207 -3.47 1.28 10.13
CA GLU A 207 -4.35 2.25 10.77
C GLU A 207 -4.22 2.11 12.28
N VAL A 208 -3.86 3.21 12.96
CA VAL A 208 -3.96 3.30 14.41
C VAL A 208 -5.05 4.30 14.75
N VAL A 209 -6.11 3.85 15.41
CA VAL A 209 -7.25 4.70 15.78
C VAL A 209 -7.16 5.12 17.24
N ASP A 210 -7.67 6.32 17.55
CA ASP A 210 -7.80 6.78 18.94
C ASP A 210 -8.82 5.94 19.72
N TYR A 211 -9.88 5.48 19.04
CA TYR A 211 -11.02 4.82 19.65
C TYR A 211 -11.53 3.68 18.76
N THR A 212 -11.89 2.56 19.39
CA THR A 212 -12.55 1.44 18.71
C THR A 212 -14.06 1.49 18.92
N LEU A 213 -14.81 1.18 17.86
CA LEU A 213 -16.26 1.04 17.90
C LEU A 213 -16.62 -0.44 18.00
N ASP A 214 -17.13 -0.86 19.15
CA ASP A 214 -17.70 -2.20 19.33
C ASP A 214 -19.18 -2.21 18.92
N ILE A 215 -19.56 -3.22 18.15
CA ILE A 215 -20.91 -3.37 17.60
C ILE A 215 -21.46 -4.73 17.99
N ASP A 216 -22.53 -4.74 18.78
CA ASP A 216 -23.34 -5.93 19.02
C ASP A 216 -24.63 -5.86 18.21
N THR A 217 -24.90 -6.93 17.47
CA THR A 217 -26.07 -7.05 16.62
C THR A 217 -26.40 -8.52 16.39
N ALA A 218 -27.69 -8.81 16.21
CA ALA A 218 -28.13 -10.16 15.86
C ALA A 218 -27.50 -10.62 14.53
N SER A 219 -27.05 -11.88 14.48
CA SER A 219 -26.48 -12.49 13.27
C SER A 219 -27.50 -12.79 12.17
N SER A 220 -28.80 -12.68 12.49
CA SER A 220 -29.90 -12.77 11.53
C SER A 220 -31.09 -11.97 12.02
N VAL A 221 -31.90 -11.49 11.07
CA VAL A 221 -33.16 -10.78 11.34
C VAL A 221 -34.20 -11.22 10.32
N GLU A 222 -35.46 -11.31 10.74
CA GLU A 222 -36.57 -11.57 9.84
C GLU A 222 -36.91 -10.32 9.03
N LYS A 223 -37.22 -10.50 7.75
CA LYS A 223 -37.61 -9.38 6.88
C LYS A 223 -38.84 -8.66 7.46
N GLY A 224 -38.72 -7.34 7.63
CA GLY A 224 -39.79 -6.50 8.20
C GLY A 224 -39.81 -6.46 9.73
N LYS A 225 -38.84 -7.10 10.39
CA LYS A 225 -38.54 -6.89 11.82
C LYS A 225 -37.38 -5.93 11.98
N ASP A 226 -37.38 -5.21 13.08
CA ASP A 226 -36.30 -4.31 13.44
C ASP A 226 -35.03 -5.11 13.78
N LEU A 227 -33.88 -4.61 13.33
CA LEU A 227 -32.57 -5.08 13.75
C LEU A 227 -32.08 -4.15 14.85
N ASN A 228 -31.97 -4.66 16.07
CA ASN A 228 -31.33 -3.92 17.15
C ASN A 228 -29.82 -3.97 16.96
N VAL A 229 -29.20 -2.79 16.99
CA VAL A 229 -27.75 -2.62 16.92
C VAL A 229 -27.33 -1.79 18.12
N GLU A 230 -26.46 -2.36 18.93
CA GLU A 230 -25.84 -1.68 20.06
C GLU A 230 -24.42 -1.29 19.64
N ALA A 231 -24.08 -0.02 19.83
CA ALA A 231 -22.79 0.52 19.48
C ALA A 231 -22.16 1.19 20.70
N THR A 232 -20.94 0.76 21.02
CA THR A 232 -20.16 1.30 22.11
C THR A 232 -18.85 1.80 21.53
N LEU A 233 -18.63 3.11 21.56
CA LEU A 233 -17.31 3.68 21.33
C LEU A 233 -16.51 3.47 22.62
N ASN A 234 -15.29 2.95 22.52
CA ASN A 234 -14.45 2.68 23.69
C ASN A 234 -13.40 3.77 23.86
N GLY A 235 -13.19 4.23 25.10
CA GLY A 235 -12.12 5.16 25.45
C GLY A 235 -12.40 6.62 25.07
N GLU A 236 -13.62 6.92 24.65
CA GLU A 236 -14.02 8.18 24.08
C GLU A 236 -14.11 9.32 25.11
N PRO A 237 -13.85 10.58 24.70
CA PRO A 237 -14.10 11.74 25.53
C PRO A 237 -15.58 11.86 25.91
N THR A 238 -15.89 12.54 27.00
CA THR A 238 -17.29 12.83 27.33
C THR A 238 -17.91 13.72 26.26
N GLY A 239 -18.97 13.24 25.60
CA GLY A 239 -19.58 13.93 24.47
C GLY A 239 -20.89 13.31 23.99
N SER A 240 -21.42 13.85 22.89
CA SER A 240 -22.56 13.27 22.16
C SER A 240 -22.06 12.78 20.82
N TYR A 241 -22.37 11.52 20.51
CA TYR A 241 -21.92 10.83 19.30
C TYR A 241 -23.12 10.48 18.43
N VAL A 242 -22.96 10.58 17.12
CA VAL A 242 -23.96 10.14 16.14
C VAL A 242 -23.43 8.91 15.44
N TYR A 243 -24.17 7.81 15.53
CA TYR A 243 -23.85 6.56 14.87
C TYR A 243 -24.68 6.42 13.60
N GLY A 244 -24.02 6.05 12.50
CA GLY A 244 -24.66 5.72 11.23
C GLY A 244 -24.44 4.25 10.91
N PHE A 245 -25.49 3.57 10.46
CA PHE A 245 -25.41 2.16 10.05
C PHE A 245 -25.84 2.02 8.60
N ALA A 246 -25.08 1.23 7.84
CA ALA A 246 -25.41 0.87 6.46
C ALA A 246 -25.40 -0.65 6.33
N MET A 247 -26.50 -1.22 5.83
CA MET A 247 -26.60 -2.65 5.54
C MET A 247 -26.28 -2.90 4.07
N ILE A 248 -25.22 -3.65 3.80
CA ILE A 248 -24.77 -3.99 2.45
C ILE A 248 -24.90 -5.50 2.27
N ARG A 249 -25.55 -5.92 1.18
CA ARG A 249 -25.61 -7.34 0.82
C ARG A 249 -24.20 -7.82 0.48
N GLU A 250 -23.75 -8.93 1.06
CA GLU A 250 -22.39 -9.46 0.85
C GLU A 250 -22.04 -9.63 -0.64
N SER A 251 -22.96 -10.13 -1.46
CA SER A 251 -22.78 -10.26 -2.93
C SER A 251 -22.53 -8.93 -3.65
N SER A 252 -22.87 -7.83 -3.00
CA SER A 252 -22.69 -6.45 -3.47
C SER A 252 -21.50 -5.76 -2.78
N TYR A 253 -20.91 -6.38 -1.76
CA TYR A 253 -19.72 -5.89 -1.07
C TYR A 253 -18.46 -6.35 -1.81
N ARG A 254 -18.16 -5.64 -2.90
CA ARG A 254 -16.99 -5.86 -3.76
C ARG A 254 -16.29 -4.55 -4.04
N GLY A 255 -14.97 -4.58 -4.19
CA GLY A 255 -14.17 -3.41 -4.58
C GLY A 255 -13.39 -3.72 -5.86
N ARG A 256 -13.70 -2.99 -6.94
CA ARG A 256 -12.87 -2.94 -8.15
C ARG A 256 -12.14 -1.60 -8.15
N ILE A 257 -10.82 -1.64 -7.99
CA ILE A 257 -9.99 -0.44 -8.06
C ILE A 257 -9.38 -0.39 -9.46
N GLU A 258 -9.60 0.70 -10.18
CA GLU A 258 -9.10 0.91 -11.54
C GLU A 258 -8.30 2.20 -11.57
N LEU A 259 -7.03 2.13 -11.98
CA LEU A 259 -6.20 3.30 -12.25
C LEU A 259 -6.05 3.44 -13.76
N ILE A 260 -6.55 4.54 -14.31
CA ILE A 260 -6.52 4.86 -15.74
C ILE A 260 -5.61 6.06 -15.93
N THR A 261 -4.69 6.00 -16.89
CA THR A 261 -3.79 7.14 -17.17
C THR A 261 -3.37 7.14 -18.63
N THR A 262 -3.21 8.32 -19.22
CA THR A 262 -2.57 8.48 -20.53
C THR A 262 -1.08 8.80 -20.40
N GLY A 263 -0.50 8.60 -19.21
CA GLY A 263 0.90 8.86 -18.92
C GLY A 263 1.21 10.28 -18.45
N THR A 264 0.19 11.07 -18.10
CA THR A 264 0.36 12.40 -17.48
C THR A 264 -0.36 12.46 -16.15
N VAL A 265 0.15 13.30 -15.22
CA VAL A 265 -0.49 13.53 -13.91
C VAL A 265 -1.94 13.95 -14.11
N THR A 266 -2.20 14.96 -14.94
CA THR A 266 -3.54 15.47 -15.28
C THR A 266 -4.50 14.44 -15.88
N SER A 267 -3.97 13.37 -16.49
CA SER A 267 -4.77 12.30 -17.11
C SER A 267 -4.99 11.09 -16.20
N THR A 268 -4.43 11.11 -15.00
CA THR A 268 -4.44 9.94 -14.10
C THR A 268 -5.69 10.00 -13.23
N GLU A 269 -6.53 8.99 -13.35
CA GLU A 269 -7.79 8.87 -12.65
C GLU A 269 -7.87 7.53 -11.92
N LEU A 270 -8.24 7.57 -10.65
CA LEU A 270 -8.45 6.41 -9.81
C LEU A 270 -9.94 6.23 -9.58
N TYR A 271 -10.44 5.03 -9.87
CA TYR A 271 -11.84 4.67 -9.68
C TYR A 271 -11.99 3.56 -8.66
N LEU A 272 -13.06 3.62 -7.87
CA LEU A 272 -13.55 2.52 -7.04
C LEU A 272 -14.96 2.15 -7.50
N ASN A 273 -15.13 0.93 -7.99
CA ASN A 273 -16.38 0.45 -8.57
C ASN A 273 -16.96 1.36 -9.67
N GLY A 274 -16.09 2.03 -10.43
CA GLY A 274 -16.46 2.96 -11.50
C GLY A 274 -16.74 4.39 -11.03
N GLU A 275 -16.69 4.67 -9.73
CA GLU A 275 -16.79 6.03 -9.17
C GLU A 275 -15.40 6.66 -9.07
N LEU A 276 -15.26 7.91 -9.53
CA LEU A 276 -13.99 8.64 -9.47
C LEU A 276 -13.64 8.94 -8.01
N MET A 277 -12.52 8.40 -7.55
CA MET A 277 -11.99 8.58 -6.19
C MET A 277 -10.91 9.65 -6.13
N ALA A 278 -10.09 9.72 -7.18
CA ALA A 278 -9.05 10.74 -7.33
C ALA A 278 -8.78 10.99 -8.81
N ASP A 279 -8.37 12.20 -9.15
CA ASP A 279 -7.93 12.55 -10.50
C ASP A 279 -6.60 13.30 -10.46
N GLY A 280 -6.11 13.70 -11.64
CA GLY A 280 -4.86 14.43 -11.80
C GLY A 280 -4.73 15.69 -10.95
N SER A 281 -5.83 16.31 -10.52
CA SER A 281 -5.82 17.52 -9.68
C SER A 281 -5.54 17.25 -8.20
N LEU A 282 -5.65 16.00 -7.75
CA LEU A 282 -5.21 15.56 -6.42
C LEU A 282 -3.69 15.31 -6.34
N PHE A 283 -2.99 15.44 -7.47
CA PHE A 283 -1.56 15.19 -7.62
C PHE A 283 -0.79 16.44 -8.13
N ILE A 284 -1.43 17.63 -8.11
CA ILE A 284 -0.90 18.92 -8.59
C ILE A 284 -1.13 19.99 -7.52
#